data_AF-A0A7Y7TFD0-F1
#
_entry.id   AF-A0A7Y7TFD0-F1
#
_cell.length_a   1.000
_cell.length_b   1.000
_cell.length_c   1.000
_cell.angle_alpha   90.00
_cell.angle_beta   90.00
_cell.angle_gamma   90.00
#
_symmetry.space_group_name_H-M   'P 1'
#
loop_
_entity.id
_entity.type
_entity.pdbx_description
1 polymer ?
#
loop_
_entity_poly.entity_id
_entity_poly.type
_entity_poly.pdbx_seq_one_letter_code
_entity_poly.pdbx_strand_id
1 'polypeptide(L)'
;MLGRDFLDALDHYPWSGHAIILGKAALEGQVADEVLALFSKGKREAKRRYRLFVADGIALGKRDELGGGRRMPRELLGERREEPHDERVLGSGKFIEELRDRRELKSKLSRPMEIEEVIAKVCRHFGIDPQELQLKTRAARIVDARSVICYFAVRQIGHSGVEVGRHVNLQRAGVSVAAGRGERIIKKDSALLELIDK
;
A
#
# COMPACT_ATOMS: atom_id res chain seq x y z
N MET A 1 29.06 21.23 0.61
CA MET A 1 28.44 22.22 1.52
C MET A 1 27.04 21.80 2.01
N LEU A 2 26.34 20.89 1.32
CA LEU A 2 24.95 20.47 1.64
C LEU A 2 24.75 19.56 2.88
N GLY A 3 25.80 18.94 3.43
CA GLY A 3 25.64 17.89 4.45
C GLY A 3 25.49 18.37 5.91
N ARG A 4 26.04 19.55 6.24
CA ARG A 4 26.05 20.07 7.62
C ARG A 4 24.69 20.65 8.00
N ASP A 5 24.17 21.51 7.14
CA ASP A 5 22.84 22.15 7.30
C ASP A 5 21.69 21.12 7.31
N PHE A 6 21.84 20.00 6.58
CA PHE A 6 20.84 18.93 6.56
C PHE A 6 20.77 18.13 7.87
N LEU A 7 21.91 17.78 8.46
CA LEU A 7 21.95 17.07 9.75
C LEU A 7 21.41 17.95 10.88
N ASP A 8 21.77 19.23 10.86
CA ASP A 8 21.28 20.19 11.82
C ASP A 8 19.76 20.42 11.67
N ALA A 9 19.21 20.30 10.45
CA ALA A 9 17.75 20.28 10.25
C ALA A 9 17.10 19.00 10.82
N LEU A 10 17.69 17.81 10.60
CA LEU A 10 17.18 16.54 11.13
C LEU A 10 17.17 16.45 12.65
N ASP A 11 18.03 17.21 13.32
CA ASP A 11 18.09 17.32 14.77
C ASP A 11 16.84 17.92 15.41
N HIS A 12 16.13 18.76 14.65
CA HIS A 12 15.01 19.55 15.14
C HIS A 12 13.71 19.19 14.42
N TYR A 13 13.77 18.35 13.39
CA TYR A 13 12.60 17.99 12.61
C TYR A 13 11.65 17.08 13.42
N PRO A 14 10.38 17.47 13.67
CA PRO A 14 9.50 16.76 14.60
C PRO A 14 9.21 15.30 14.24
N TRP A 15 9.27 14.96 12.94
CA TRP A 15 8.96 13.62 12.43
C TRP A 15 10.20 12.81 12.11
N SER A 16 11.36 13.19 12.65
CA SER A 16 12.63 12.50 12.45
C SER A 16 13.00 11.66 13.67
N GLY A 17 13.15 10.35 13.46
CA GLY A 17 13.71 9.46 14.50
C GLY A 17 15.14 9.83 14.92
N HIS A 18 15.86 10.59 14.09
CA HIS A 18 17.21 11.09 14.39
C HIS A 18 17.24 11.96 15.65
N ALA A 19 16.29 12.89 15.78
CA ALA A 19 16.21 13.79 16.93
C ALA A 19 16.02 13.00 18.24
N ILE A 20 15.22 11.93 18.20
CA ILE A 20 14.95 11.06 19.34
C ILE A 20 16.18 10.20 19.69
N ILE A 21 16.87 9.64 18.70
CA ILE A 21 18.14 8.90 18.93
C ILE A 21 19.20 9.80 19.56
N LEU A 22 19.29 11.06 19.14
CA LEU A 22 20.21 12.03 19.75
C LEU A 22 19.71 12.59 21.08
N GLY A 23 18.49 12.25 21.51
CA GLY A 23 17.88 12.71 22.75
C GLY A 23 17.53 14.19 22.75
N LYS A 24 17.22 14.74 21.58
CA LYS A 24 16.74 16.12 21.36
C LYS A 24 15.21 16.20 21.37
N ALA A 25 14.53 15.07 21.21
CA ALA A 25 13.09 14.91 21.30
C ALA A 25 12.74 13.56 21.94
N ALA A 26 11.46 13.34 22.24
CA ALA A 26 10.93 12.08 22.76
C ALA A 26 9.71 11.65 21.94
N LEU A 27 9.58 10.34 21.71
CA LEU A 27 8.45 9.72 21.05
C LEU A 27 8.19 8.37 21.71
N GLU A 28 6.99 8.18 22.23
CA GLU A 28 6.57 6.89 22.77
C GLU A 28 6.61 5.82 21.67
N GLY A 29 7.29 4.70 21.97
CA GLY A 29 7.46 3.59 21.03
C GLY A 29 8.75 3.57 20.22
N GLN A 30 9.57 4.65 20.24
CA GLN A 30 10.89 4.61 19.61
C GLN A 30 11.99 4.16 20.60
N VAL A 31 12.64 3.04 20.29
CA VAL A 31 13.69 2.46 21.15
C VAL A 31 15.07 2.99 20.78
N ALA A 32 15.41 4.19 21.27
CA ALA A 32 16.70 4.83 20.99
C ALA A 32 17.92 4.10 21.59
N ASP A 33 17.78 3.51 22.78
CA ASP A 33 18.89 2.90 23.50
C ASP A 33 19.43 1.64 22.78
N GLU A 34 18.56 0.83 22.16
CA GLU A 34 18.98 -0.34 21.36
C GLU A 34 19.78 0.07 20.12
N VAL A 35 19.36 1.12 19.42
CA VAL A 35 20.09 1.65 18.26
C VAL A 35 21.45 2.17 18.69
N LEU A 36 21.51 2.95 19.78
CA LEU A 36 22.77 3.49 20.29
C LEU A 36 23.75 2.40 20.75
N ALA A 37 23.24 1.28 21.27
CA ALA A 37 24.07 0.15 21.69
C ALA A 37 24.90 -0.46 20.54
N LEU A 38 24.46 -0.32 19.29
CA LEU A 38 25.22 -0.75 18.11
C LEU A 38 26.50 0.07 17.86
N PHE A 39 26.57 1.30 18.40
CA PHE A 39 27.66 2.23 18.12
C PHE A 39 28.70 2.28 19.26
N SER A 40 28.26 2.15 20.51
CA SER A 40 29.12 2.08 21.70
C SER A 40 28.34 1.68 22.95
N LYS A 41 29.05 1.15 23.96
CA LYS A 41 28.50 0.92 25.31
C LYS A 41 28.19 2.22 26.05
N GLY A 42 28.88 3.32 25.72
CA GLY A 42 28.70 4.62 26.39
C GLY A 42 27.75 5.53 25.63
N LYS A 43 26.69 6.03 26.28
CA LYS A 43 25.63 6.84 25.64
C LYS A 43 26.16 8.06 24.86
N ARG A 44 27.11 8.83 25.41
CA ARG A 44 27.70 10.00 24.74
C ARG A 44 28.49 9.61 23.49
N GLU A 45 29.30 8.56 23.61
CA GLU A 45 30.11 8.03 22.50
C GLU A 45 29.23 7.46 21.39
N ALA A 46 28.19 6.70 21.76
CA ALA A 46 27.23 6.12 20.84
C ALA A 46 26.54 7.19 20.00
N LYS A 47 26.05 8.27 20.63
CA LYS A 47 25.43 9.40 19.91
C LYS A 47 26.39 10.05 18.92
N ARG A 48 27.66 10.26 19.30
CA ARG A 48 28.68 10.83 18.40
C ARG A 48 28.92 9.91 17.21
N ARG A 49 29.13 8.62 17.44
CA ARG A 49 29.38 7.63 16.39
C ARG A 49 28.19 7.41 15.47
N TYR A 50 26.97 7.38 16.02
CA TYR A 50 25.74 7.36 15.24
C TYR A 50 25.64 8.58 14.32
N ARG A 51 25.88 9.80 14.83
CA ARG A 51 25.84 11.02 14.01
C ARG A 51 26.87 10.98 12.89
N LEU A 52 28.09 10.51 13.18
CA LEU A 52 29.14 10.32 12.17
C LEU A 52 28.71 9.31 11.10
N PHE A 53 28.17 8.17 11.50
CA PHE A 53 27.66 7.16 10.57
C PHE A 53 26.57 7.71 9.62
N VAL A 54 25.63 8.51 10.15
CA VAL A 54 24.62 9.17 9.30
C VAL A 54 25.26 10.20 8.37
N ALA A 55 26.23 10.97 8.86
CA ALA A 55 26.96 11.95 8.05
C ALA A 55 27.71 11.29 6.88
N ASP A 56 28.41 10.19 7.15
CA ASP A 56 29.12 9.40 6.14
C ASP A 56 28.13 8.82 5.12
N GLY A 57 26.96 8.37 5.58
CA GLY A 57 25.89 7.87 4.71
C GLY A 57 25.31 8.91 3.76
N ILE A 58 25.24 10.19 4.14
CA ILE A 58 24.75 11.27 3.27
C ILE A 58 25.65 11.42 2.04
N ALA A 59 26.97 11.30 2.19
CA ALA A 59 27.91 11.42 1.09
C ALA A 59 27.76 10.31 0.04
N LEU A 60 27.22 9.15 0.44
CA LEU A 60 26.94 8.02 -0.46
C LEU A 60 25.69 8.22 -1.32
N GLY A 61 24.88 9.24 -1.05
CA GLY A 61 23.68 9.55 -1.82
C GLY A 61 22.64 8.41 -1.82
N LYS A 62 21.97 8.21 -2.96
CA LYS A 62 20.93 7.19 -3.09
C LYS A 62 21.56 5.81 -3.31
N ARG A 63 21.21 4.87 -2.44
CA ARG A 63 21.67 3.47 -2.45
C ARG A 63 20.51 2.55 -2.78
N ASP A 64 20.45 2.06 -4.01
CA ASP A 64 19.34 1.27 -4.54
C ASP A 64 19.18 -0.08 -3.83
N GLU A 65 20.25 -0.62 -3.27
CA GLU A 65 20.28 -1.84 -2.48
C GLU A 65 19.73 -1.67 -1.05
N LEU A 66 19.64 -0.43 -0.55
CA LEU A 66 19.11 -0.10 0.78
C LEU A 66 17.75 0.61 0.72
N GLY A 67 17.27 0.95 -0.47
CA GLY A 67 16.00 1.63 -0.68
C GLY A 67 14.86 0.64 -0.92
N GLY A 68 14.14 0.24 0.13
CA GLY A 68 12.88 -0.52 0.05
C GLY A 68 11.70 0.26 -0.56
N GLY A 69 11.94 0.97 -1.67
CA GLY A 69 11.02 1.92 -2.29
C GLY A 69 10.75 1.68 -3.77
N ARG A 70 11.37 0.68 -4.40
CA ARG A 70 11.00 0.27 -5.76
C ARG A 70 10.70 -1.21 -5.77
N ARG A 71 9.59 -1.57 -6.42
CA ARG A 71 9.38 -2.92 -6.95
C ARG A 71 10.68 -3.34 -7.62
N MET A 72 11.32 -4.38 -7.11
CA MET A 72 12.42 -5.02 -7.81
C MET A 72 11.94 -5.30 -9.25
N PRO A 73 12.67 -4.86 -10.28
CA PRO A 73 12.35 -5.22 -11.66
C PRO A 73 12.19 -6.73 -11.75
N ARG A 74 11.17 -7.20 -12.47
CA ARG A 74 10.88 -8.64 -12.60
C ARG A 74 12.09 -9.43 -13.08
N GLU A 75 13.02 -8.80 -13.79
CA GLU A 75 14.26 -9.42 -14.26
C GLU A 75 15.25 -9.79 -13.14
N LEU A 76 15.18 -9.16 -11.96
CA LEU A 76 16.09 -9.41 -10.82
C LEU A 76 15.54 -10.42 -9.79
N LEU A 77 14.26 -10.83 -9.90
CA LEU A 77 13.62 -11.74 -8.95
C LEU A 77 13.85 -13.23 -9.26
N GLY A 78 14.54 -13.57 -10.36
CA GLY A 78 14.62 -14.94 -10.84
C GLY A 78 13.22 -15.56 -11.03
N GLU A 79 13.14 -16.88 -11.17
CA GLU A 79 11.87 -17.61 -11.36
C GLU A 79 10.92 -17.59 -10.14
N ARG A 80 11.16 -16.75 -9.13
CA ARG A 80 10.24 -16.62 -8.00
C ARG A 80 9.06 -15.75 -8.40
N ARG A 81 7.98 -16.44 -8.77
CA ARG A 81 6.60 -15.94 -8.89
C ARG A 81 6.03 -15.47 -7.54
N GLU A 82 6.80 -14.78 -6.72
CA GLU A 82 6.26 -14.14 -5.52
C GLU A 82 5.45 -12.93 -5.97
N GLU A 83 4.20 -12.84 -5.50
CA GLU A 83 3.32 -11.75 -5.86
C GLU A 83 3.96 -10.41 -5.48
N PRO A 84 3.81 -9.35 -6.31
CA PRO A 84 4.38 -8.05 -6.01
C PRO A 84 3.71 -7.43 -4.78
N HIS A 85 4.26 -7.75 -3.61
CA HIS A 85 3.90 -7.21 -2.31
C HIS A 85 4.73 -5.96 -2.02
N ASP A 86 4.19 -5.04 -1.23
CA ASP A 86 4.93 -3.87 -0.77
C ASP A 86 5.80 -4.31 0.41
N GLU A 87 7.12 -4.35 0.24
CA GLU A 87 8.07 -4.77 1.28
C GLU A 87 8.00 -3.92 2.57
N ARG A 88 7.31 -2.76 2.52
CA ARG A 88 7.08 -1.90 3.69
C ARG A 88 5.87 -2.31 4.51
N VAL A 89 4.99 -3.16 3.99
CA VAL A 89 3.90 -3.78 4.75
C VAL A 89 4.46 -5.05 5.38
N LEU A 90 4.42 -5.18 6.70
CA LEU A 90 4.90 -6.37 7.39
C LEU A 90 4.00 -7.56 7.07
N GLY A 91 4.61 -8.64 6.57
CA GLY A 91 3.95 -9.86 6.12
C GLY A 91 3.98 -10.00 4.60
N SER A 92 4.31 -11.18 4.07
CA SER A 92 4.23 -11.45 2.63
C SER A 92 2.76 -11.60 2.16
N GLY A 93 2.50 -11.54 0.85
CA GLY A 93 1.18 -11.89 0.32
C GLY A 93 0.71 -13.27 0.79
N LYS A 94 1.63 -14.23 0.85
CA LYS A 94 1.39 -15.57 1.41
C LYS A 94 1.00 -15.53 2.89
N PHE A 95 1.66 -14.71 3.71
CA PHE A 95 1.31 -14.53 5.13
C PHE A 95 -0.13 -14.00 5.28
N ILE A 96 -0.55 -13.06 4.44
CA ILE A 96 -1.93 -12.53 4.47
C ILE A 96 -2.94 -13.63 4.10
N GLU A 97 -2.67 -14.43 3.07
CA GLU A 97 -3.55 -15.56 2.71
C GLU A 97 -3.60 -16.62 3.83
N GLU A 98 -2.45 -16.98 4.42
CA GLU A 98 -2.40 -17.88 5.58
C GLU A 98 -3.19 -17.34 6.78
N LEU A 99 -3.22 -16.01 7.00
CA LEU A 99 -4.02 -15.40 8.06
C LEU A 99 -5.53 -15.52 7.79
N ARG A 100 -5.98 -15.50 6.52
CA ARG A 100 -7.40 -15.66 6.16
C ARG A 100 -7.93 -17.05 6.48
N ASP A 101 -7.08 -18.07 6.37
CA ASP A 101 -7.46 -19.45 6.65
C ASP A 101 -7.49 -19.78 8.16
N ARG A 102 -6.92 -18.92 9.01
CA ARG A 102 -7.01 -19.08 10.47
C ARG A 102 -8.43 -18.84 10.93
N ARG A 103 -9.08 -19.85 11.51
CA ARG A 103 -10.50 -19.81 11.94
C ARG A 103 -10.84 -18.59 12.81
N GLU A 104 -9.93 -18.17 13.68
CA GLU A 104 -10.10 -17.02 14.58
C GLU A 104 -10.14 -15.66 13.85
N LEU A 105 -9.49 -15.58 12.69
CA LEU A 105 -9.42 -14.38 11.87
C LEU A 105 -10.29 -14.46 10.62
N LYS A 106 -10.74 -15.66 10.25
CA LYS A 106 -11.58 -15.89 9.07
C LYS A 106 -12.84 -15.04 9.07
N SER A 107 -13.56 -14.94 10.18
CA SER A 107 -14.74 -14.06 10.27
C SER A 107 -14.41 -12.56 10.19
N LYS A 108 -13.20 -12.16 10.61
CA LYS A 108 -12.72 -10.77 10.56
C LYS A 108 -12.12 -10.39 9.20
N LEU A 109 -11.68 -11.38 8.43
CA LEU A 109 -11.01 -11.23 7.13
C LEU A 109 -11.83 -11.79 5.96
N SER A 110 -13.02 -12.35 6.24
CA SER A 110 -13.93 -12.84 5.21
C SER A 110 -14.47 -11.66 4.45
N ARG A 111 -14.42 -11.77 3.13
CA ARG A 111 -15.11 -10.84 2.24
C ARG A 111 -16.60 -11.19 2.31
N PRO A 112 -17.50 -10.20 2.46
CA PRO A 112 -18.94 -10.47 2.46
C PRO A 112 -19.47 -10.91 1.09
N MET A 113 -18.70 -10.72 0.01
CA MET A 113 -19.12 -11.01 -1.36
C MET A 113 -17.89 -11.26 -2.25
N GLU A 114 -18.01 -12.13 -3.25
CA GLU A 114 -16.95 -12.37 -4.25
C GLU A 114 -17.00 -11.37 -5.42
N ILE A 115 -15.89 -11.21 -6.14
CA ILE A 115 -15.78 -10.22 -7.24
C ILE A 115 -16.82 -10.50 -8.33
N GLU A 116 -17.01 -11.77 -8.68
CA GLU A 116 -17.94 -12.23 -9.69
C GLU A 116 -19.39 -11.87 -9.32
N GLU A 117 -19.72 -11.92 -8.03
CA GLU A 117 -21.05 -11.55 -7.56
C GLU A 117 -21.26 -10.03 -7.65
N VAL A 118 -20.25 -9.22 -7.28
CA VAL A 118 -20.27 -7.76 -7.47
C VAL A 118 -20.46 -7.43 -8.94
N ILE A 119 -19.70 -8.08 -9.82
CA ILE A 119 -19.80 -7.90 -11.28
C ILE A 119 -21.21 -8.22 -11.76
N ALA A 120 -21.77 -9.36 -11.37
CA ALA A 120 -23.10 -9.75 -11.79
C ALA A 120 -24.17 -8.73 -11.34
N LYS A 121 -24.11 -8.26 -10.09
CA LYS A 121 -25.06 -7.26 -9.56
C LYS A 121 -24.94 -5.92 -10.30
N VAL A 122 -23.72 -5.41 -10.50
CA VAL A 122 -23.49 -4.14 -11.21
C VAL A 122 -23.84 -4.25 -12.70
N CYS A 123 -23.41 -5.30 -13.39
CA CYS A 123 -23.72 -5.51 -14.82
C CYS A 123 -25.23 -5.60 -15.06
N ARG A 124 -25.99 -6.27 -14.18
CA ARG A 124 -27.46 -6.29 -14.26
C ARG A 124 -28.07 -4.91 -14.12
N HIS A 125 -27.62 -4.12 -13.13
CA HIS A 125 -28.12 -2.76 -12.94
C HIS A 125 -27.82 -1.88 -14.15
N PHE A 126 -26.60 -1.94 -14.67
CA PHE A 126 -26.19 -1.17 -15.82
C PHE A 126 -26.67 -1.77 -17.14
N GLY A 127 -27.31 -2.96 -17.19
CA GLY A 127 -27.74 -3.62 -18.42
C GLY A 127 -26.60 -3.86 -19.41
N ILE A 128 -25.47 -4.37 -18.92
CA ILE A 128 -24.25 -4.68 -19.68
C ILE A 128 -23.96 -6.18 -19.54
N ASP A 129 -23.52 -6.85 -20.59
CA ASP A 129 -22.99 -8.22 -20.48
C ASP A 129 -21.64 -8.18 -19.74
N PRO A 130 -21.42 -9.00 -18.68
CA PRO A 130 -20.13 -9.08 -17.99
C PRO A 130 -18.91 -9.24 -18.91
N GLN A 131 -19.05 -9.89 -20.07
CA GLN A 131 -17.96 -10.02 -21.04
C GLN A 131 -17.53 -8.69 -21.65
N GLU A 132 -18.44 -7.71 -21.75
CA GLU A 132 -18.13 -6.37 -22.27
C GLU A 132 -17.15 -5.60 -21.37
N LEU A 133 -17.06 -5.96 -20.08
CA LEU A 133 -16.06 -5.40 -19.16
C LEU A 133 -14.63 -5.71 -19.57
N GLN A 134 -14.40 -6.68 -20.46
CA GLN A 134 -13.08 -7.00 -21.00
C GLN A 134 -12.74 -6.20 -22.26
N LEU A 135 -13.71 -5.54 -22.91
CA LEU A 135 -13.48 -4.84 -24.17
C LEU A 135 -12.63 -3.58 -23.98
N LYS A 136 -11.68 -3.32 -24.89
CA LYS A 136 -10.90 -2.07 -24.87
C LYS A 136 -11.73 -0.88 -25.40
N THR A 137 -12.72 -0.46 -24.63
CA THR A 137 -13.64 0.64 -24.98
C THR A 137 -13.69 1.72 -23.91
N ARG A 138 -14.02 2.94 -24.35
CA ARG A 138 -14.26 4.13 -23.52
C ARG A 138 -15.74 4.52 -23.48
N ALA A 139 -16.64 3.64 -23.93
CA ALA A 139 -18.08 3.86 -23.82
C ALA A 139 -18.46 4.19 -22.37
N ALA A 140 -19.16 5.32 -22.16
CA ALA A 140 -19.44 5.87 -20.84
C ALA A 140 -20.07 4.82 -19.90
N ARG A 141 -21.06 4.07 -20.40
CA ARG A 141 -21.76 3.02 -19.66
C ARG A 141 -20.82 1.93 -19.10
N ILE A 142 -19.90 1.42 -19.93
CA ILE A 142 -18.92 0.40 -19.52
C ILE A 142 -17.90 1.01 -18.54
N VAL A 143 -17.46 2.23 -18.81
CA VAL A 143 -16.52 2.95 -17.94
C VAL A 143 -17.13 3.20 -16.55
N ASP A 144 -18.40 3.55 -16.48
CA ASP A 144 -19.13 3.77 -15.23
C ASP A 144 -19.35 2.45 -14.48
N ALA A 145 -19.76 1.39 -15.16
CA ALA A 145 -19.88 0.06 -14.56
C ALA A 145 -18.54 -0.43 -13.98
N ARG A 146 -17.44 -0.31 -14.73
CA ARG A 146 -16.09 -0.63 -14.22
C ARG A 146 -15.74 0.20 -12.98
N SER A 147 -16.10 1.48 -12.99
CA SER A 147 -15.80 2.39 -11.88
C SER A 147 -16.58 2.00 -10.61
N VAL A 148 -17.85 1.66 -10.75
CA VAL A 148 -18.72 1.19 -9.66
C VAL A 148 -18.22 -0.17 -9.13
N ILE A 149 -17.89 -1.13 -10.00
CA ILE A 149 -17.29 -2.43 -9.61
C ILE A 149 -15.99 -2.20 -8.84
N CYS A 150 -15.10 -1.36 -9.35
CA CYS A 150 -13.82 -1.05 -8.69
C CYS A 150 -14.02 -0.41 -7.32
N TYR A 151 -15.03 0.45 -7.16
CA TYR A 151 -15.34 1.06 -5.88
C TYR A 151 -15.84 0.01 -4.87
N PHE A 152 -16.86 -0.78 -5.23
CA PHE A 152 -17.41 -1.78 -4.32
C PHE A 152 -16.37 -2.85 -3.96
N ALA A 153 -15.75 -3.47 -4.96
CA ALA A 153 -14.83 -4.56 -4.74
C ALA A 153 -13.62 -4.12 -3.90
N VAL A 154 -13.04 -2.95 -4.17
CA VAL A 154 -11.81 -2.52 -3.46
C VAL A 154 -12.10 -1.78 -2.15
N ARG A 155 -13.07 -0.86 -2.12
CA ARG A 155 -13.26 0.06 -0.99
C ARG A 155 -14.34 -0.38 0.00
N GLN A 156 -15.33 -1.15 -0.44
CA GLN A 156 -16.39 -1.65 0.44
C GLN A 156 -16.12 -3.08 0.89
N ILE A 157 -15.62 -3.93 0.00
CA ILE A 157 -15.46 -5.37 0.26
C ILE A 157 -14.02 -5.78 0.60
N GLY A 158 -13.02 -5.06 0.06
CA GLY A 158 -11.60 -5.29 0.39
C GLY A 158 -10.87 -6.28 -0.53
N HIS A 159 -11.31 -6.43 -1.77
CA HIS A 159 -10.54 -7.14 -2.80
C HIS A 159 -9.30 -6.37 -3.23
N SER A 160 -8.28 -7.09 -3.71
CA SER A 160 -7.07 -6.43 -4.20
C SER A 160 -7.34 -5.76 -5.55
N GLY A 161 -6.82 -4.56 -5.76
CA GLY A 161 -6.97 -3.87 -7.05
C GLY A 161 -6.29 -4.58 -8.23
N VAL A 162 -5.36 -5.51 -7.96
CA VAL A 162 -4.75 -6.36 -9.01
C VAL A 162 -5.73 -7.44 -9.45
N GLU A 163 -6.34 -8.13 -8.50
CA GLU A 163 -7.35 -9.17 -8.72
C GLU A 163 -8.55 -8.58 -9.46
N VAL A 164 -9.16 -7.52 -8.93
CA VAL A 164 -10.29 -6.80 -9.57
C VAL A 164 -9.94 -6.38 -11.00
N GLY A 165 -8.73 -5.86 -11.22
CA GLY A 165 -8.26 -5.41 -12.51
C GLY A 165 -8.29 -6.48 -13.61
N ARG A 166 -8.08 -7.76 -13.24
CA ARG A 166 -8.17 -8.89 -14.17
C ARG A 166 -9.58 -9.09 -14.72
N HIS A 167 -10.62 -8.77 -13.93
CA HIS A 167 -12.01 -8.94 -14.35
C HIS A 167 -12.56 -7.77 -15.18
N VAL A 168 -11.98 -6.58 -15.04
CA VAL A 168 -12.46 -5.36 -15.70
C VAL A 168 -11.50 -4.81 -16.77
N ASN A 169 -10.46 -5.56 -17.13
CA ASN A 169 -9.39 -5.16 -18.05
C ASN A 169 -8.72 -3.82 -17.67
N LEU A 170 -8.34 -3.69 -16.40
CA LEU A 170 -7.61 -2.53 -15.88
C LEU A 170 -6.35 -2.97 -15.13
N GLN A 171 -5.28 -2.17 -15.24
CA GLN A 171 -4.14 -2.31 -14.34
C GLN A 171 -4.49 -1.78 -12.94
N ARG A 172 -3.76 -2.19 -11.90
CA ARG A 172 -3.96 -1.76 -10.50
C ARG A 172 -4.13 -0.24 -10.35
N ALA A 173 -3.29 0.55 -11.03
CA ALA A 173 -3.40 2.01 -11.00
C ALA A 173 -4.71 2.51 -11.63
N GLY A 174 -5.13 1.90 -12.74
CA GLY A 174 -6.42 2.16 -13.38
C GLY A 174 -7.59 1.82 -12.48
N VAL A 175 -7.52 0.71 -11.74
CA VAL A 175 -8.55 0.32 -10.74
C VAL A 175 -8.66 1.35 -9.63
N SER A 176 -7.53 1.87 -9.12
CA SER A 176 -7.55 2.92 -8.08
C SER A 176 -8.23 4.20 -8.56
N VAL A 177 -7.90 4.64 -9.78
CA VAL A 177 -8.54 5.81 -10.41
C VAL A 177 -10.03 5.57 -10.65
N ALA A 178 -10.39 4.38 -11.16
CA ALA A 178 -11.77 3.98 -11.43
C ALA A 178 -12.60 3.92 -10.13
N ALA A 179 -12.05 3.37 -9.04
CA ALA A 179 -12.71 3.36 -7.74
C ALA A 179 -13.00 4.78 -7.22
N GLY A 180 -12.08 5.73 -7.42
CA GLY A 180 -12.32 7.13 -7.08
C GLY A 180 -13.39 7.79 -7.95
N ARG A 181 -13.58 7.34 -9.20
CA ARG A 181 -14.71 7.75 -10.04
C ARG A 181 -16.01 7.11 -9.58
N GLY A 182 -15.99 5.81 -9.27
CA GLY A 182 -17.15 5.04 -8.80
C GLY A 182 -17.74 5.64 -7.52
N GLU A 183 -16.90 6.07 -6.59
CA GLU A 183 -17.34 6.79 -5.39
C GLU A 183 -18.19 8.03 -5.73
N ARG A 184 -17.77 8.80 -6.74
CA ARG A 184 -18.51 10.00 -7.16
C ARG A 184 -19.82 9.65 -7.85
N ILE A 185 -19.89 8.53 -8.57
CA ILE A 185 -21.12 8.04 -9.20
C ILE A 185 -22.13 7.64 -8.11
N ILE A 186 -21.70 6.85 -7.13
CA ILE A 186 -22.54 6.38 -6.02
C ILE A 186 -22.99 7.55 -5.12
N LYS A 187 -22.15 8.56 -4.92
CA LYS A 187 -22.55 9.79 -4.21
C LYS A 187 -23.66 10.57 -4.93
N LYS A 188 -23.78 10.44 -6.25
CA LYS A 188 -24.85 11.07 -7.04
C LYS A 188 -26.10 10.19 -7.13
N ASP A 189 -25.92 8.89 -7.09
CA ASP A 189 -26.99 7.89 -7.11
C ASP A 189 -26.79 6.88 -5.98
N SER A 190 -27.33 7.22 -4.81
CA SER A 190 -27.18 6.40 -3.60
C SER A 190 -27.93 5.08 -3.68
N ALA A 191 -28.90 4.92 -4.60
CA ALA A 191 -29.60 3.66 -4.79
C ALA A 191 -28.65 2.52 -5.24
N LEU A 192 -27.50 2.87 -5.83
CA LEU A 192 -26.45 1.92 -6.16
C LEU A 192 -25.88 1.19 -4.93
N LEU A 193 -25.96 1.77 -3.72
CA LEU A 193 -25.49 1.10 -2.50
C LEU A 193 -26.28 -0.19 -2.19
N GLU A 194 -27.56 -0.24 -2.58
CA GLU A 194 -28.41 -1.42 -2.38
C GLU A 194 -27.94 -2.64 -3.21
N LEU A 195 -27.03 -2.44 -4.16
CA LEU A 195 -26.43 -3.54 -4.92
C LEU A 195 -25.49 -4.40 -4.07
N ILE A 196 -24.98 -3.89 -2.96
CA ILE A 196 -24.09 -4.64 -2.06
C ILE A 196 -24.71 -4.93 -0.69
N ASP A 197 -25.77 -4.21 -0.33
CA ASP A 197 -26.57 -4.49 0.87
C ASP A 197 -27.60 -5.60 0.57
N LYS A 198 -27.17 -6.86 0.69
CA LYS A 198 -27.98 -8.09 0.85
C LYS A 198 -27.10 -9.33 0.77
#